data_AF-A0A150G1E6-F1
#
_entry.id   AF-A0A150G1E6-F1
#
_cell.length_a   1.000
_cell.length_b   1.000
_cell.length_c   1.000
_cell.angle_alpha   90.00
_cell.angle_beta   90.00
_cell.angle_gamma   90.00
#
_symmetry.space_group_name_H-M   'P 1'
#
loop_
_entity.id
_entity.type
_entity.pdbx_description
1 polymer ?
#
loop_
_entity_poly.entity_id
_entity_poly.type
_entity_poly.pdbx_seq_one_letter_code
_entity_poly.pdbx_strand_id
1 'polypeptide(L)' 'MQQPAVNFVGGWLTVSNGHWGDWKKVSYPCGKFIYSSAKSAMELVAMPINSYQVRMQAPQGSGRDNTALNGIQ' A
#
# COMPACT_ATOMS: atom_id res chain seq x y z
N MET A 1 13.87 -4.36 -23.61
CA MET A 1 13.36 -5.62 -23.04
C MET A 1 12.42 -5.25 -21.90
N GLN A 2 11.13 -5.53 -22.04
CA GLN A 2 10.14 -5.23 -21.01
C GLN A 2 10.14 -6.39 -20.01
N GLN A 3 10.54 -6.14 -18.76
CA GLN A 3 10.47 -7.17 -17.73
C GLN A 3 9.00 -7.60 -17.54
N PRO A 4 8.71 -8.92 -17.44
CA PRO A 4 7.36 -9.36 -17.13
C PRO A 4 6.94 -8.77 -15.79
N ALA A 5 5.71 -8.23 -15.71
CA ALA A 5 5.15 -7.75 -14.47
C ALA A 5 5.15 -8.92 -13.46
N VAL A 6 5.90 -8.75 -12.36
CA VAL A 6 5.95 -9.77 -11.31
C VAL A 6 4.58 -9.82 -10.65
N ASN A 7 3.92 -10.98 -10.70
CA ASN A 7 2.60 -11.18 -10.10
C ASN A 7 2.78 -11.47 -8.60
N PHE A 8 2.41 -10.50 -7.75
CA PHE A 8 2.48 -10.61 -6.29
C PHE A 8 1.14 -10.98 -5.64
N VAL A 9 0.19 -11.58 -6.36
CA VAL A 9 -1.07 -12.05 -5.75
C VAL A 9 -0.74 -13.03 -4.61
N GLY A 10 -1.05 -12.62 -3.37
CA GLY A 10 -0.79 -13.39 -2.15
C GLY A 10 0.62 -13.25 -1.55
N GLY A 11 1.50 -12.41 -2.12
CA GLY A 11 2.86 -12.16 -1.63
C GLY A 11 3.09 -10.72 -1.15
N TRP A 12 4.17 -10.52 -0.40
CA TRP A 12 4.60 -9.20 0.07
C TRP A 12 5.91 -8.79 -0.61
N LEU A 13 5.98 -7.53 -1.05
CA LEU A 13 7.20 -6.91 -1.55
C LEU A 13 7.59 -5.76 -0.61
N THR A 14 8.81 -5.79 -0.10
CA THR A 14 9.40 -4.72 0.70
C THR A 14 10.66 -4.19 0.02
N VAL A 15 10.79 -2.87 -0.11
CA VAL A 15 11.95 -2.22 -0.76
C VAL A 15 12.93 -1.67 0.27
N SER A 16 12.41 -1.20 1.42
CA SER A 16 13.19 -0.73 2.56
C SER A 16 12.29 -0.73 3.80
N ASN A 17 12.90 -0.88 4.99
CA ASN A 17 12.20 -0.76 6.26
C ASN A 17 13.01 0.16 7.20
N GLY A 18 12.34 1.17 7.75
CA GLY A 18 12.94 2.00 8.80
C GLY A 18 13.13 1.18 10.08
N HIS A 19 14.08 1.60 10.92
CA HIS A 19 14.31 0.92 12.20
C HIS A 19 13.20 1.20 13.23
N TRP A 20 12.53 2.35 13.12
CA TRP A 20 11.55 2.83 14.09
C TRP A 20 10.13 2.87 13.52
N GLY A 21 9.14 2.74 14.40
CA GLY A 21 7.72 2.73 14.07
C GLY A 21 7.15 1.32 13.86
N ASP A 22 5.83 1.20 14.00
CA ASP A 22 5.14 -0.08 13.88
C ASP A 22 4.37 -0.18 12.56
N TRP A 23 4.49 -1.35 11.91
CA TRP A 23 3.63 -1.71 10.78
C TRP A 23 2.17 -1.72 11.21
N LYS A 24 1.32 -1.07 10.42
CA LYS A 24 -0.14 -1.14 10.60
C LYS A 24 -0.71 -2.39 9.95
N LYS A 25 -1.92 -2.77 10.38
CA LYS A 25 -2.69 -3.83 9.72
C LYS A 25 -2.88 -3.48 8.25
N VAL A 26 -2.77 -4.50 7.39
CA VAL A 26 -3.06 -4.35 5.96
C VAL A 26 -4.47 -3.80 5.74
N SER A 27 -4.61 -2.89 4.79
CA SER A 27 -5.88 -2.39 4.28
C SER A 27 -6.02 -2.71 2.80
N TYR A 28 -7.26 -2.88 2.35
CA TYR A 28 -7.59 -3.17 0.96
C TYR A 28 -8.53 -2.07 0.44
N PRO A 29 -8.00 -0.88 0.10
CA PRO A 29 -8.82 0.28 -0.28
C PRO A 29 -9.65 0.03 -1.55
N CYS A 30 -9.14 -0.81 -2.44
CA CYS A 30 -9.84 -1.25 -3.66
C CYS A 30 -10.55 -2.60 -3.49
N GLY A 31 -10.83 -3.03 -2.25
CA GLY A 31 -11.35 -4.34 -1.90
C GLY A 31 -12.77 -4.31 -1.32
N LYS A 32 -13.50 -5.41 -1.51
CA LYS A 32 -14.80 -5.67 -0.90
C LYS A 32 -14.89 -7.12 -0.45
N PHE A 33 -15.51 -7.36 0.70
CA PHE A 33 -15.85 -8.71 1.14
C PHE A 33 -17.16 -9.17 0.51
N ILE A 34 -17.15 -10.35 -0.09
CA ILE A 34 -18.30 -10.97 -0.73
C ILE A 34 -18.44 -12.40 -0.20
N TYR A 35 -19.68 -12.84 0.06
CA TYR A 35 -19.91 -14.22 0.48
C TYR A 35 -19.75 -15.17 -0.72
N SER A 36 -18.95 -16.21 -0.53
CA SER A 36 -18.73 -17.26 -1.52
C SER A 36 -19.43 -18.53 -1.05
N SER A 37 -20.52 -18.91 -1.73
CA SER A 37 -21.27 -20.14 -1.41
C SER A 37 -20.44 -21.40 -1.62
N ALA A 38 -19.48 -21.37 -2.55
CA ALA A 38 -18.57 -22.49 -2.83
C ALA A 38 -17.60 -22.78 -1.66
N LYS A 39 -17.22 -21.75 -0.89
CA LYS A 39 -16.30 -21.89 0.26
C LYS A 39 -17.01 -21.75 1.61
N SER A 40 -18.32 -21.51 1.60
CA SER A 40 -19.12 -21.19 2.79
C SER A 40 -18.49 -20.09 3.66
N ALA A 41 -17.80 -19.12 3.02
CA ALA A 41 -16.97 -18.14 3.70
C ALA A 41 -17.00 -16.78 3.00
N MET A 42 -16.62 -15.73 3.74
CA MET A 42 -16.39 -14.39 3.16
C MET A 42 -15.05 -14.35 2.46
N GLU A 43 -15.05 -13.91 1.20
CA GLU A 43 -13.86 -13.72 0.38
C GLU A 43 -13.62 -12.23 0.13
N LEU A 44 -12.35 -11.83 0.19
CA LEU A 44 -11.93 -10.51 -0.26
C LEU A 44 -11.72 -10.54 -1.77
N VAL A 45 -12.43 -9.68 -2.49
CA VAL A 45 -12.20 -9.40 -3.90
C VAL A 45 -11.72 -7.97 -4.02
N ALA A 46 -10.59 -7.75 -4.68
CA ALA A 46 -10.00 -6.43 -4.84
C ALA A 46 -9.45 -6.20 -6.25
N MET A 47 -9.51 -4.95 -6.69
CA MET A 47 -8.87 -4.51 -7.94
C MET A 47 -7.42 -4.04 -7.67
N PRO A 48 -6.53 -4.11 -8.67
CA PRO A 48 -5.18 -3.53 -8.55
C PRO A 48 -5.21 -2.03 -8.27
N ILE A 49 -4.30 -1.54 -7.42
CA ILE A 49 -4.08 -0.11 -7.20
C ILE A 49 -3.30 0.45 -8.39
N ASN A 50 -3.84 1.47 -9.06
CA ASN A 50 -3.24 2.11 -10.24
C ASN A 50 -2.73 3.53 -9.99
N SER A 51 -3.03 4.12 -8.84
CA SER A 51 -2.61 5.47 -8.46
C SER A 51 -2.48 5.59 -6.95
N TYR A 52 -1.68 6.53 -6.48
CA TYR A 52 -1.50 6.85 -5.07
C TYR A 52 -1.31 8.35 -4.88
N GLN A 53 -1.60 8.83 -3.68
CA GLN A 53 -1.29 10.18 -3.22
C GLN A 53 -0.42 10.11 -1.96
N VAL A 54 0.49 11.05 -1.81
CA VAL A 54 1.40 11.13 -0.66
C VAL A 54 1.08 12.34 0.20
N ARG A 55 1.21 12.19 1.52
CA ARG A 55 1.10 13.28 2.47
C ARG A 55 2.49 13.70 2.92
N MET A 56 2.81 14.96 2.73
CA MET A 56 4.09 15.55 3.13
C MET A 56 3.84 16.89 3.86
N GLN A 57 4.81 17.33 4.65
CA GLN A 57 4.75 18.64 5.27
C GLN A 57 4.93 19.74 4.21
N ALA A 58 4.29 20.90 4.41
CA ALA A 58 4.55 22.06 3.58
C ALA A 58 6.03 22.52 3.71
N PRO A 59 6.63 23.07 2.66
CA PRO A 59 8.00 23.59 2.71
C PRO A 59 8.17 24.64 3.81
N GLN A 60 9.23 24.55 4.60
CA GLN A 60 9.50 25.45 5.74
C GLN A 60 10.63 26.48 5.49
N GLY A 61 11.00 26.74 4.23
CA GLY A 61 12.09 27.67 3.85
C GLY A 61 13.45 26.98 3.68
N SER A 62 14.54 27.75 3.48
CA SER A 62 15.85 27.17 3.16
C SER A 62 16.48 26.43 4.34
N GLY A 63 16.82 25.15 4.14
CA GLY A 63 17.65 24.37 5.06
C GLY A 63 16.91 23.49 6.08
N ARG A 64 15.58 23.31 5.96
CA ARG A 64 14.83 22.35 6.76
C ARG A 64 14.31 21.20 5.88
N ASP A 65 15.07 20.12 5.83
CA ASP A 65 14.68 18.88 5.14
C ASP A 65 13.69 18.07 5.99
N ASN A 66 12.45 18.56 6.08
CA ASN A 66 11.33 17.76 6.60
C ASN A 66 10.65 17.00 5.44
N THR A 67 11.41 16.09 4.81
CA THR A 67 11.02 15.40 3.57
C THR A 67 10.45 13.99 3.78
N ALA A 68 10.39 13.51 5.03
CA ALA A 68 9.76 12.23 5.33
C ALA A 68 8.25 12.27 5.02
N LEU A 69 7.74 11.17 4.46
CA LEU A 69 6.32 11.03 4.17
C LEU A 69 5.53 10.78 5.45
N ASN A 70 4.40 11.48 5.59
CA ASN A 70 3.46 11.35 6.71
C ASN A 70 2.29 10.40 6.39
N GLY A 71 2.21 9.87 5.17
CA GLY A 71 1.16 8.94 4.77
C GLY A 71 1.07 8.72 3.25
N ILE A 72 0.35 7.67 2.87
CA ILE A 72 0.03 7.27 1.50
C ILE A 72 -1.46 6.90 1.46
N GLN A 73 -2.16 7.24 0.37
CA GLN A 73 -3.56 6.85 0.12
C GLN A 73 -3.79 6.47 -1.34
#